data_AF-A0A1G3PZQ8-F1
#
_entry.id   AF-A0A1G3PZQ8-F1
#
_cell.length_a   1.000
_cell.length_b   1.000
_cell.length_c   1.000
_cell.angle_alpha   90.00
_cell.angle_beta   90.00
_cell.angle_gamma   90.00
#
_symmetry.space_group_name_H-M   'P 1'
#
loop_
_entity.id
_entity.type
_entity.pdbx_description
1 polymer ?
#
loop_
_entity_poly.entity_id
_entity_poly.type
_entity_poly.pdbx_seq_one_letter_code
_entity_poly.pdbx_strand_id
1 'polypeptide(L)'
;MAKILSRISAIAVIVLMAASAASAKMLTYKNNAGFQFDYPDDWTVSSDDSVGVPNITYSSADGFAAFGVYVYPMNDKKMTALGLLNGTLENLEAENTLPKDQIIPPSAEIKAAGATDGAVAVIETQQGEYNMAVGICILVKGKKYYMYVQSVVKDSIKGYSGNLSKMAKSFKITAK
;
A
#
# COMPACT_ATOMS: atom_id res chain seq x y z
N MET A 1 25.17 -19.27 -18.31
CA MET A 1 24.19 -18.18 -18.54
C MET A 1 23.50 -17.85 -17.23
N ALA A 2 23.77 -16.68 -16.66
CA ALA A 2 23.14 -16.24 -15.43
C ALA A 2 21.69 -15.82 -15.70
N LYS A 3 20.72 -16.47 -15.06
CA LYS A 3 19.32 -16.01 -15.01
C LYS A 3 19.29 -14.69 -14.26
N ILE A 4 18.98 -13.60 -14.96
CA ILE A 4 18.61 -12.33 -14.35
C ILE A 4 17.26 -12.56 -13.66
N LEU A 5 17.30 -12.93 -12.38
CA LEU A 5 16.17 -12.79 -11.47
C LEU A 5 15.88 -11.30 -11.35
N SER A 6 14.89 -10.84 -12.13
CA SER A 6 14.24 -9.54 -11.94
C SER A 6 13.90 -9.39 -10.47
N ARG A 7 14.59 -8.47 -9.78
CA ARG A 7 14.29 -8.09 -8.39
C ARG A 7 12.93 -7.40 -8.40
N ILE A 8 11.88 -8.17 -8.15
CA ILE A 8 10.53 -7.65 -7.94
C ILE A 8 10.59 -6.79 -6.68
N SER A 9 10.21 -5.52 -6.80
CA SER A 9 10.10 -4.62 -5.65
C SER A 9 8.94 -5.06 -4.78
N ALA A 10 9.23 -5.48 -3.55
CA ALA A 10 8.24 -5.98 -2.58
C ALA A 10 7.28 -4.88 -2.07
N ILE A 11 7.60 -3.60 -2.30
CA ILE A 11 6.70 -2.47 -2.04
C ILE A 11 5.54 -2.41 -3.06
N ALA A 12 5.59 -3.14 -4.17
CA ALA A 12 4.50 -3.20 -5.14
C ALA A 12 3.79 -4.56 -5.05
N VAL A 13 2.91 -4.66 -4.06
CA VAL A 13 2.30 -5.91 -3.60
C VAL A 13 1.37 -6.54 -4.65
N ILE A 14 0.71 -5.73 -5.49
CA ILE A 14 -0.17 -6.20 -6.58
C ILE A 14 0.56 -6.11 -7.95
N VAL A 15 1.73 -6.74 -8.11
CA VAL A 15 2.49 -6.72 -9.38
C VAL A 15 2.57 -8.08 -10.08
N LEU A 16 2.12 -9.18 -9.46
CA LEU A 16 2.52 -10.49 -9.98
C LEU A 16 1.80 -10.96 -11.25
N MET A 17 0.68 -10.36 -11.68
CA MET A 17 0.02 -10.74 -12.93
C MET A 17 -0.73 -9.57 -13.58
N ALA A 18 -0.14 -8.95 -14.61
CA ALA A 18 -0.78 -8.68 -15.92
C ALA A 18 -0.20 -7.46 -16.68
N ALA A 19 -0.34 -7.56 -18.01
CA ALA A 19 0.04 -6.56 -19.00
C ALA A 19 -0.93 -5.36 -19.06
N SER A 20 -0.35 -4.19 -19.38
CA SER A 20 -0.83 -2.81 -19.28
C SER A 20 -2.25 -2.49 -19.77
N ALA A 21 -3.02 -1.79 -18.93
CA ALA A 21 -4.11 -0.90 -19.35
C ALA A 21 -3.61 0.53 -19.60
N ALA A 22 -4.41 1.35 -20.29
CA ALA A 22 -4.09 2.72 -20.70
C ALA A 22 -3.53 3.55 -19.52
N SER A 23 -2.38 4.19 -19.74
CA SER A 23 -1.70 4.96 -18.70
C SER A 23 -2.38 6.32 -18.55
N ALA A 24 -3.26 6.46 -17.56
CA ALA A 24 -3.64 7.76 -17.03
C ALA A 24 -2.38 8.57 -16.65
N LYS A 25 -2.49 9.91 -16.71
CA LYS A 25 -1.40 10.79 -16.30
C LYS A 25 -1.31 10.70 -14.77
N MET A 26 -0.10 10.54 -14.24
CA MET A 26 0.10 10.53 -12.81
C MET A 26 0.28 11.96 -12.27
N LEU A 27 -0.46 12.31 -11.23
CA LEU A 27 -0.33 13.54 -10.45
C LEU A 27 0.29 13.22 -9.09
N THR A 28 0.94 14.19 -8.44
CA THR A 28 1.55 13.98 -7.13
C THR A 28 0.69 14.57 -6.02
N TYR A 29 0.31 13.73 -5.06
CA TYR A 29 -0.27 14.16 -3.79
C TYR A 29 0.84 14.38 -2.75
N LYS A 30 0.72 15.45 -1.97
CA LYS A 30 1.60 15.76 -0.83
C LYS A 30 0.79 16.41 0.27
N ASN A 31 1.04 16.04 1.52
CA ASN A 31 0.34 16.65 2.65
C ASN A 31 1.25 17.01 3.83
N ASN A 32 0.64 17.71 4.79
CA ASN A 32 1.29 18.15 6.03
C ASN A 32 1.50 17.00 7.03
N ALA A 33 0.84 15.85 6.84
CA ALA A 33 1.10 14.65 7.66
C ALA A 33 2.47 14.02 7.34
N GLY A 34 3.12 14.47 6.25
CA GLY A 34 4.51 14.17 5.96
C GLY A 34 4.69 12.95 5.07
N PHE A 35 3.82 12.77 4.08
CA PHE A 35 4.01 11.81 3.01
C PHE A 35 3.59 12.37 1.65
N GLN A 36 4.02 11.68 0.60
CA GLN A 36 3.61 11.92 -0.78
C GLN A 36 3.49 10.61 -1.54
N PHE A 37 2.70 10.61 -2.60
CA PHE A 37 2.61 9.54 -3.59
C PHE A 37 1.99 10.09 -4.88
N ASP A 38 2.17 9.38 -5.98
CA ASP A 38 1.57 9.67 -7.26
C ASP A 38 0.25 8.92 -7.41
N TYR A 39 -0.74 9.51 -8.08
CA TYR A 39 -2.08 8.94 -8.33
C TYR A 39 -2.56 9.25 -9.76
N PRO A 40 -3.43 8.43 -10.36
CA PRO A 40 -4.02 8.71 -11.67
C PRO A 40 -4.92 9.96 -11.65
N ASP A 41 -4.83 10.80 -12.69
CA ASP A 41 -5.58 12.06 -12.79
C ASP A 41 -7.11 11.89 -12.91
N ASP A 42 -7.56 10.70 -13.28
CA ASP A 42 -8.96 10.30 -13.39
C ASP A 42 -9.52 9.62 -12.13
N TRP A 43 -8.73 9.46 -11.07
CA TRP A 43 -9.19 8.88 -9.80
C TRP A 43 -9.82 9.93 -8.91
N THR A 44 -10.90 9.54 -8.23
CA THR A 44 -11.62 10.39 -7.29
C THR A 44 -11.01 10.30 -5.90
N VAL A 45 -10.94 11.44 -5.20
CA VAL A 45 -10.37 11.52 -3.85
C VAL A 45 -11.48 11.62 -2.81
N SER A 46 -11.31 10.91 -1.70
CA SER A 46 -12.06 11.11 -0.47
C SER A 46 -11.09 11.24 0.71
N SER A 47 -11.46 12.06 1.69
CA SER A 47 -10.69 12.23 2.92
C SER A 47 -11.63 12.16 4.11
N ASP A 48 -11.22 11.42 5.13
CA ASP A 48 -11.93 11.31 6.40
C ASP A 48 -10.89 11.42 7.54
N ASP A 49 -11.13 12.32 8.48
CA ASP A 49 -10.32 12.53 9.68
C ASP A 49 -11.15 12.41 10.96
N SER A 50 -12.39 11.93 10.86
CA SER A 50 -13.36 11.86 11.96
C SER A 50 -12.91 11.04 13.17
N VAL A 51 -11.92 10.16 12.98
CA VAL A 51 -11.34 9.30 14.03
C VAL A 51 -9.95 9.75 14.49
N GLY A 52 -9.51 10.97 14.13
CA GLY A 52 -8.21 11.52 14.55
C GLY A 52 -7.00 10.93 13.83
N VAL A 53 -7.23 10.16 12.77
CA VAL A 53 -6.22 9.57 11.89
C VAL A 53 -6.46 10.13 10.50
N PRO A 54 -5.53 10.91 9.91
CA PRO A 54 -5.67 11.35 8.54
C PRO A 54 -5.78 10.13 7.62
N ASN A 55 -6.96 9.96 7.00
CA ASN A 55 -7.21 8.96 5.96
C ASN A 55 -7.49 9.69 4.65
N ILE A 56 -6.73 9.34 3.61
CA ILE A 56 -7.01 9.75 2.23
C ILE A 56 -7.10 8.52 1.35
N THR A 57 -8.14 8.45 0.54
CA THR A 57 -8.37 7.37 -0.41
C THR A 57 -8.53 7.95 -1.81
N TYR A 58 -7.84 7.35 -2.77
CA TYR A 58 -8.10 7.57 -4.19
C TYR A 58 -8.73 6.32 -4.77
N SER A 59 -9.81 6.46 -5.54
CA SER A 59 -10.56 5.35 -6.13
C SER A 59 -10.76 5.53 -7.63
N SER A 60 -10.72 4.42 -8.38
CA SER A 60 -11.08 4.40 -9.80
C SER A 60 -12.54 4.83 -10.01
N ALA A 61 -12.84 5.34 -11.21
CA ALA A 61 -14.17 5.87 -11.53
C ALA A 61 -15.30 4.82 -11.43
N ASP A 62 -14.98 3.54 -11.64
CA ASP A 62 -15.89 2.40 -11.49
C ASP A 62 -15.92 1.81 -10.07
N GLY A 63 -15.08 2.30 -9.15
CA GLY A 63 -14.96 1.81 -7.78
C GLY A 63 -14.27 0.44 -7.64
N PHE A 64 -13.70 -0.13 -8.71
CA PHE A 64 -13.08 -1.46 -8.67
C PHE A 64 -11.65 -1.47 -8.13
N ALA A 65 -11.02 -0.31 -7.94
CA ALA A 65 -9.72 -0.20 -7.31
C ALA A 65 -9.63 1.04 -6.42
N ALA A 66 -8.86 0.93 -5.34
CA ALA A 66 -8.56 2.06 -4.47
C ALA A 66 -7.15 1.99 -3.86
N PHE A 67 -6.66 3.16 -3.45
CA PHE A 67 -5.41 3.34 -2.71
C PHE A 67 -5.67 4.27 -1.52
N GLY A 68 -5.67 3.70 -0.32
CA GLY A 68 -5.85 4.41 0.94
C GLY A 68 -4.52 4.65 1.65
N VAL A 69 -4.36 5.78 2.33
CA VAL A 69 -3.22 6.06 3.21
C VAL A 69 -3.72 6.55 4.57
N TYR A 70 -3.18 5.93 5.61
CA TYR A 70 -3.47 6.19 7.01
C TYR A 70 -2.18 6.54 7.75
N VAL A 71 -2.21 7.59 8.58
CA VAL A 71 -1.05 8.01 9.39
C VAL A 71 -1.39 7.98 10.86
N TYR A 72 -0.75 7.09 11.60
CA TYR A 72 -1.04 6.89 13.00
C TYR A 72 0.13 7.37 13.88
N PRO A 73 -0.17 8.03 15.01
CA PRO A 73 0.83 8.24 16.05
C PRO A 73 1.21 6.88 16.65
N MET A 74 2.49 6.64 16.83
CA MET A 74 2.96 5.47 17.53
C MET A 74 2.91 5.74 19.04
N ASN A 75 2.29 4.86 19.82
CA ASN A 75 2.41 4.90 21.28
C ASN A 75 3.88 4.68 21.68
N ASP A 76 4.30 5.16 22.86
CA ASP A 76 5.71 5.10 23.33
C ASP A 76 6.30 3.67 23.45
N LYS A 77 5.50 2.64 23.15
CA LYS A 77 5.97 1.26 22.97
C LYS A 77 6.58 1.10 21.58
N LYS A 78 7.86 0.69 21.52
CA LYS A 78 8.55 0.31 20.29
C LYS A 78 7.86 -0.91 19.65
N MET A 79 6.91 -0.69 18.75
CA MET A 79 6.31 -1.72 17.90
C MET A 79 7.05 -1.82 16.56
N THR A 80 7.32 -3.02 16.08
CA THR A 80 7.89 -3.21 14.73
C THR A 80 6.77 -3.13 13.69
N ALA A 81 7.13 -2.85 12.43
CA ALA A 81 6.19 -2.88 11.32
C ALA A 81 5.49 -4.25 11.21
N LEU A 82 6.24 -5.34 11.44
CA LEU A 82 5.69 -6.70 11.47
C LEU A 82 4.68 -6.90 12.61
N GLY A 83 4.96 -6.40 13.81
CA GLY A 83 4.02 -6.49 14.93
C GLY A 83 2.73 -5.73 14.66
N LEU A 84 2.83 -4.53 14.08
CA LEU A 84 1.68 -3.74 13.64
C LEU A 84 0.88 -4.46 12.55
N LEU A 85 1.57 -5.11 11.60
CA LEU A 85 0.92 -5.84 10.51
C LEU A 85 0.13 -7.03 11.04
N ASN A 86 0.73 -7.81 11.95
CA ASN A 86 0.06 -8.96 12.55
C ASN A 86 -1.18 -8.53 13.35
N GLY A 87 -1.10 -7.45 14.13
CA GLY A 87 -2.27 -6.92 14.83
C GLY A 87 -3.35 -6.39 13.86
N THR A 88 -2.95 -5.84 12.71
CA THR A 88 -3.89 -5.42 11.67
C THR A 88 -4.62 -6.63 11.07
N LEU A 89 -3.89 -7.70 10.76
CA LEU A 89 -4.45 -8.93 10.22
C LEU A 89 -5.38 -9.64 11.22
N GLU A 90 -5.00 -9.66 12.50
CA GLU A 90 -5.82 -10.20 13.59
C GLU A 90 -7.16 -9.44 13.71
N ASN A 91 -7.12 -8.10 13.69
CA ASN A 91 -8.33 -7.27 13.73
C ASN A 91 -9.23 -7.45 12.50
N LEU A 92 -8.65 -7.80 11.35
CA LEU A 92 -9.37 -8.06 10.11
C LEU A 92 -9.84 -9.53 10.00
N GLU A 93 -9.46 -10.38 10.96
CA GLU A 93 -9.66 -11.84 10.89
C GLU A 93 -9.16 -12.43 9.55
N ALA A 94 -8.03 -11.91 9.06
CA ALA A 94 -7.53 -12.19 7.72
C ALA A 94 -6.16 -12.89 7.73
N GLU A 95 -5.96 -13.81 6.80
CA GLU A 95 -4.69 -14.51 6.62
C GLU A 95 -3.85 -13.87 5.52
N ASN A 96 -2.55 -13.66 5.82
CA ASN A 96 -1.61 -13.21 4.82
C ASN A 96 -1.27 -14.33 3.83
N THR A 97 -1.44 -14.04 2.55
CA THR A 97 -1.17 -14.96 1.44
C THR A 97 0.27 -14.85 0.91
N LEU A 98 1.05 -13.85 1.35
CA LEU A 98 2.45 -13.73 0.98
C LEU A 98 3.33 -14.81 1.63
N PRO A 99 4.34 -15.34 0.92
CA PRO A 99 5.40 -16.13 1.52
C PRO A 99 6.13 -15.39 2.65
N LYS A 100 6.57 -16.12 3.68
CA LYS A 100 7.21 -15.53 4.88
C LYS A 100 8.43 -14.66 4.54
N ASP A 101 9.20 -15.02 3.52
CA ASP A 101 10.37 -14.29 3.04
C ASP A 101 10.03 -13.02 2.23
N GLN A 102 8.75 -12.77 1.95
CA GLN A 102 8.26 -11.60 1.21
C GLN A 102 7.50 -10.60 2.12
N ILE A 103 7.22 -10.96 3.38
CA ILE A 103 6.51 -10.10 4.34
C ILE A 103 7.33 -8.87 4.68
N ILE A 104 8.66 -8.98 4.72
CA ILE A 104 9.55 -7.86 5.00
C ILE A 104 10.19 -7.39 3.68
N PRO A 105 9.86 -6.19 3.18
CA PRO A 105 10.47 -5.68 1.97
C PRO A 105 11.99 -5.54 2.10
N PRO A 106 12.75 -5.60 0.99
CA PRO A 106 14.18 -5.33 1.02
C PRO A 106 14.51 -3.99 1.68
N SER A 107 15.54 -3.94 2.53
CA SER A 107 15.88 -2.74 3.30
C SER A 107 16.17 -1.51 2.42
N ALA A 108 16.63 -1.71 1.19
CA ALA A 108 16.82 -0.64 0.21
C ALA A 108 15.49 0.04 -0.17
N GLU A 109 14.41 -0.75 -0.30
CA GLU A 109 13.09 -0.24 -0.63
C GLU A 109 12.46 0.49 0.55
N ILE A 110 12.59 -0.07 1.76
CA ILE A 110 12.15 0.58 3.01
C ILE A 110 12.82 1.95 3.17
N LYS A 111 14.15 2.01 2.98
CA LYS A 111 14.92 3.26 3.02
C LYS A 111 14.52 4.22 1.90
N ALA A 112 14.30 3.71 0.70
CA ALA A 112 13.85 4.53 -0.43
C ALA A 112 12.46 5.14 -0.17
N ALA A 113 11.59 4.49 0.62
CA ALA A 113 10.32 5.03 1.09
C ALA A 113 10.48 6.04 2.26
N GLY A 114 11.70 6.25 2.76
CA GLY A 114 11.98 7.13 3.89
C GLY A 114 11.69 6.52 5.26
N ALA A 115 11.51 5.19 5.33
CA ALA A 115 11.19 4.46 6.55
C ALA A 115 12.44 3.79 7.17
N THR A 116 12.33 3.43 8.45
CA THR A 116 13.35 2.65 9.19
C THR A 116 12.99 1.18 9.33
N ASP A 117 11.71 0.84 9.21
CA ASP A 117 11.17 -0.52 9.27
C ASP A 117 9.95 -0.63 8.35
N GLY A 118 9.63 -1.83 7.88
CA GLY A 118 8.55 -2.06 6.92
C GLY A 118 8.07 -3.50 6.86
N ALA A 119 6.77 -3.68 6.67
CA ALA A 119 6.15 -4.99 6.49
C ALA A 119 4.97 -4.90 5.50
N VAL A 120 4.69 -5.98 4.77
CA VAL A 120 3.64 -6.08 3.77
C VAL A 120 2.84 -7.37 3.92
N ALA A 121 1.54 -7.31 3.59
CA ALA A 121 0.66 -8.46 3.46
C ALA A 121 -0.20 -8.36 2.20
N VAL A 122 -0.65 -9.50 1.72
CA VAL A 122 -1.78 -9.62 0.78
C VAL A 122 -2.84 -10.45 1.45
N ILE A 123 -4.06 -9.94 1.50
CA ILE A 123 -5.23 -10.71 1.94
C ILE A 123 -6.25 -10.77 0.82
N GLU A 124 -7.08 -11.80 0.87
CA GLU A 124 -8.30 -11.87 0.07
C GLU A 124 -9.50 -11.65 0.98
N THR A 125 -10.46 -10.84 0.54
CA THR A 125 -11.67 -10.56 1.30
C THR A 125 -12.87 -10.45 0.36
N GLN A 126 -14.08 -10.60 0.90
CA GLN A 126 -15.32 -10.43 0.16
C GLN A 126 -15.99 -9.13 0.57
N GLN A 127 -16.29 -8.26 -0.40
CA GLN A 127 -17.02 -7.01 -0.18
C GLN A 127 -18.29 -7.01 -1.03
N GLY A 128 -19.42 -7.33 -0.40
CA GLY A 128 -20.67 -7.57 -1.11
C GLY A 128 -20.52 -8.75 -2.07
N GLU A 129 -20.74 -8.51 -3.37
CA GLU A 129 -20.62 -9.54 -4.41
C GLU A 129 -19.20 -9.67 -4.98
N TYR A 130 -18.27 -8.81 -4.58
CA TYR A 130 -16.92 -8.78 -5.14
C TYR A 130 -15.90 -9.50 -4.26
N ASN A 131 -15.09 -10.35 -4.90
CA ASN A 131 -13.86 -10.85 -4.30
C ASN A 131 -12.76 -9.81 -4.50
N MET A 132 -12.15 -9.37 -3.41
CA MET A 132 -11.15 -8.31 -3.39
C MET A 132 -9.77 -8.91 -3.09
N ALA A 133 -8.75 -8.44 -3.81
CA ALA A 133 -7.36 -8.57 -3.39
C ALA A 133 -6.94 -7.28 -2.69
N VAL A 134 -6.41 -7.39 -1.48
CA VAL A 134 -6.01 -6.25 -0.66
C VAL A 134 -4.55 -6.36 -0.27
N GLY A 135 -3.73 -5.41 -0.71
CA GLY A 135 -2.35 -5.24 -0.29
C GLY A 135 -2.25 -4.25 0.85
N ILE A 136 -1.62 -4.63 1.95
CA ILE A 136 -1.37 -3.77 3.12
C ILE A 136 0.13 -3.56 3.23
N CYS A 137 0.58 -2.31 3.35
CA CYS A 137 1.96 -1.99 3.68
C CYS A 137 2.01 -1.07 4.90
N ILE A 138 2.86 -1.43 5.86
CA ILE A 138 3.16 -0.62 7.05
C ILE A 138 4.62 -0.21 6.99
N LEU A 139 4.86 1.09 7.14
CA LEU A 139 6.18 1.71 7.17
C LEU A 139 6.34 2.52 8.45
N VAL A 140 7.42 2.30 9.19
CA VAL A 140 7.70 3.01 10.45
C VAL A 140 8.79 4.05 10.24
N LYS A 141 8.59 5.26 10.75
CA LYS A 141 9.62 6.31 10.82
C LYS A 141 9.47 7.10 12.13
N GLY A 142 10.50 7.04 12.97
CA GLY A 142 10.50 7.71 14.27
C GLY A 142 9.35 7.21 15.16
N LYS A 143 8.50 8.12 15.64
CA LYS A 143 7.29 7.82 16.45
C LYS A 143 6.00 7.76 15.63
N LYS A 144 6.08 7.51 14.32
CA LYS A 144 4.91 7.39 13.45
C LYS A 144 5.00 6.11 12.64
N TYR A 145 3.83 5.56 12.31
CA TYR A 145 3.72 4.59 11.24
C TYR A 145 2.73 5.07 10.19
N TYR A 146 3.04 4.71 8.95
CA TYR A 146 2.29 5.02 7.75
C TYR A 146 1.80 3.69 7.21
N MET A 147 0.50 3.56 7.05
CA MET A 147 -0.10 2.41 6.42
C MET A 147 -0.70 2.85 5.09
N TYR A 148 -0.35 2.19 4.00
CA TYR A 148 -1.13 2.32 2.78
C TYR A 148 -1.75 0.98 2.42
N VAL A 149 -2.95 1.06 1.84
CA VAL A 149 -3.79 -0.07 1.48
C VAL A 149 -4.12 0.04 0.01
N GLN A 150 -3.88 -1.01 -0.74
CA GLN A 150 -4.28 -1.17 -2.12
C GLN A 150 -5.43 -2.16 -2.14
N SER A 151 -6.57 -1.82 -2.73
CA SER A 151 -7.66 -2.77 -2.90
C SER A 151 -8.07 -2.83 -4.36
N VAL A 152 -8.45 -4.01 -4.83
CA VAL A 152 -8.92 -4.21 -6.20
C VAL A 152 -9.83 -5.43 -6.29
N VAL A 153 -10.90 -5.35 -7.08
CA VAL A 153 -11.72 -6.51 -7.46
C VAL A 153 -10.84 -7.50 -8.22
N LYS A 154 -10.82 -8.77 -7.82
CA LYS A 154 -9.90 -9.79 -8.37
C LYS A 154 -9.98 -9.89 -9.90
N ASP A 155 -11.19 -9.83 -10.45
CA ASP A 155 -11.41 -9.90 -11.90
C ASP A 155 -10.91 -8.65 -12.66
N SER A 156 -10.71 -7.55 -11.93
CA SER A 156 -10.24 -6.25 -12.45
C SER A 156 -8.75 -6.00 -12.17
N ILE A 157 -8.03 -6.93 -11.52
CA ILE A 157 -6.59 -6.79 -11.19
C ILE A 157 -5.77 -6.39 -12.42
N LYS A 158 -6.05 -7.00 -13.58
CA LYS A 158 -5.31 -6.73 -14.81
C LYS A 158 -5.44 -5.28 -15.28
N GLY A 159 -6.57 -4.63 -15.04
CA GLY A 159 -6.80 -3.23 -15.38
C GLY A 159 -6.07 -2.26 -14.47
N TYR A 160 -5.89 -2.61 -13.19
CA TYR A 160 -5.49 -1.66 -12.15
C TYR A 160 -4.12 -1.91 -11.51
N SER A 161 -3.56 -3.10 -11.64
CA SER A 161 -2.26 -3.47 -11.03
C SER A 161 -1.13 -2.51 -11.42
N GLY A 162 -1.10 -2.05 -12.67
CA GLY A 162 -0.11 -1.09 -13.15
C GLY A 162 -0.18 0.26 -12.43
N ASN A 163 -1.38 0.81 -12.23
CA ASN A 163 -1.57 2.07 -11.52
C ASN A 163 -1.27 1.88 -10.04
N LEU A 164 -1.86 0.88 -9.39
CA LEU A 164 -1.59 0.56 -7.99
C LEU A 164 -0.08 0.37 -7.72
N SER A 165 0.64 -0.34 -8.59
CA SER A 165 2.10 -0.49 -8.50
C SER A 165 2.85 0.84 -8.55
N LYS A 166 2.47 1.74 -9.46
CA LYS A 166 3.08 3.07 -9.56
C LYS A 166 2.82 3.89 -8.29
N MET A 167 1.59 3.87 -7.79
CA MET A 167 1.21 4.56 -6.55
C MET A 167 2.08 4.07 -5.37
N ALA A 168 2.16 2.75 -5.16
CA ALA A 168 2.97 2.19 -4.08
C ALA A 168 4.47 2.52 -4.19
N LYS A 169 5.06 2.40 -5.40
CA LYS A 169 6.48 2.73 -5.64
C LYS A 169 6.81 4.21 -5.43
N SER A 170 5.86 5.08 -5.76
CA SER A 170 6.00 6.52 -5.60
C SER A 170 5.82 6.99 -4.15
N PHE A 171 5.31 6.13 -3.25
CA PHE A 171 5.09 6.48 -1.86
C PHE A 171 6.41 6.85 -1.16
N LYS A 172 6.42 8.00 -0.49
CA LYS A 172 7.56 8.50 0.30
C LYS A 172 7.07 9.15 1.59
N ILE A 173 7.75 8.85 2.69
CA ILE A 173 7.64 9.60 3.95
C ILE A 173 8.55 10.82 3.87
N THR A 174 7.95 12.01 3.83
CA THR A 174 8.61 13.32 3.76
C THR A 174 8.73 14.00 5.11
N ALA A 175 8.09 13.47 6.16
CA ALA A 175 8.27 13.96 7.54
C ALA A 175 9.76 13.93 7.92
N LYS A 176 10.24 15.00 8.56
CA LYS A 176 11.61 15.06 9.09
C LYS A 176 11.75 14.15 10.29
#